data_AF-A0A4P6M5A0-F1
#
_entry.id   AF-A0A4P6M5A0-F1
#
_cell.length_a   1.000
_cell.length_b   1.000
_cell.length_c   1.000
_cell.angle_alpha   90.00
_cell.angle_beta   90.00
_cell.angle_gamma   90.00
#
_symmetry.space_group_name_H-M   'P 1'
#
loop_
_entity.id
_entity.type
_entity.pdbx_description
1 polymer ?
#
loop_
_entity_poly.entity_id
_entity_poly.type
_entity_poly.pdbx_seq_one_letter_code
_entity_poly.pdbx_strand_id
1 'polypeptide(L)' 'MRYYEGIGPEQGTVVSDEDAYSYALERCLSGTEEDKQEFREMLIEWFYSGNWTRRDDNAKAV' A
#
# COMPACT_ATOMS: atom_id res chain seq x y z
N MET A 1 19.05 16.92 0.38
CA MET A 1 18.32 15.87 1.13
C MET A 1 16.85 15.99 0.77
N ARG A 2 16.20 14.88 0.43
CA ARG A 2 14.76 14.81 0.21
C ARG A 2 14.09 14.23 1.46
N TYR A 3 12.90 14.71 1.76
CA TYR A 3 12.12 14.29 2.91
C TYR A 3 10.64 14.51 2.61
N TYR A 4 9.79 13.84 3.39
CA TYR A 4 8.35 14.00 3.38
C TYR A 4 7.93 14.76 4.64
N GLU A 5 7.06 15.75 4.48
CA GLU A 5 6.41 16.45 5.60
C GLU A 5 4.94 16.05 5.63
N GLY A 6 4.52 15.48 6.75
CA GLY A 6 3.15 15.04 6.94
C GLY A 6 2.19 16.21 7.10
N ILE A 7 0.96 15.99 6.65
CA ILE A 7 -0.17 16.92 6.75
C ILE A 7 -1.37 16.20 7.37
N GLY A 8 -2.33 16.95 7.92
CA GLY A 8 -3.54 16.37 8.51
C GLY A 8 -3.22 15.44 9.69
N PRO A 9 -3.59 14.15 9.66
CA PRO A 9 -3.24 13.19 10.72
C PRO A 9 -1.74 13.04 10.97
N GLU A 10 -0.91 13.32 9.96
CA GLU A 10 0.56 13.21 10.04
C GLU A 10 1.24 14.58 10.25
N GLN A 11 0.49 15.64 10.55
CA GLN A 11 1.01 17.00 10.67
C GLN A 11 2.19 17.08 11.63
N GLY A 12 3.33 17.58 11.13
CA GLY A 12 4.56 17.76 11.92
C GLY A 12 5.50 16.55 11.93
N THR A 13 5.10 15.42 11.32
CA THR A 13 6.01 14.31 11.06
C THR A 13 6.91 14.64 9.88
N VAL A 14 8.22 14.44 10.05
CA VAL A 14 9.22 14.58 8.98
C VAL A 14 9.93 13.24 8.80
N VAL A 15 9.91 12.70 7.58
CA VAL A 15 10.50 11.41 7.25
C VAL A 15 11.56 11.60 6.16
N SER A 16 12.78 11.13 6.40
CA SER A 16 13.86 11.20 5.41
C SER A 16 13.56 10.27 4.21
N ASP A 17 14.13 10.56 3.04
CA ASP A 17 14.04 9.63 1.88
C ASP A 17 14.56 8.22 2.22
N GLU A 18 15.56 8.11 3.11
CA GLU A 18 16.15 6.84 3.54
C GLU A 18 15.16 6.01 4.39
N ASP A 19 14.35 6.68 5.19
CA ASP A 19 13.36 6.05 6.08
C ASP A 19 11.97 5.92 5.43
N ALA A 20 11.74 6.56 4.29
CA ALA A 20 10.42 6.70 3.66
C ALA A 20 9.75 5.34 3.38
N TYR A 21 10.50 4.36 2.87
CA TYR A 21 9.97 3.02 2.60
C TYR A 21 9.50 2.33 3.88
N SER A 22 10.36 2.32 4.91
CA SER A 22 10.07 1.67 6.20
C SER A 22 8.87 2.31 6.88
N TYR A 23 8.84 3.65 6.92
CA TYR A 23 7.75 4.41 7.51
C TYR A 23 6.42 4.16 6.77
N ALA A 24 6.41 4.24 5.43
CA ALA A 24 5.21 3.97 4.64
C ALA A 24 4.67 2.56 4.88
N LEU A 25 5.56 1.56 4.89
CA LEU A 25 5.17 0.17 5.13
C LEU A 25 4.56 -0.02 6.52
N GLU A 26 5.16 0.59 7.56
CA GLU A 26 4.60 0.54 8.92
C GLU A 26 3.20 1.15 8.98
N ARG A 27 3.00 2.34 8.40
CA ARG A 27 1.69 3.01 8.38
C ARG A 27 0.64 2.18 7.66
N CYS A 28 1.01 1.56 6.55
CA CYS A 28 0.12 0.69 5.79
C CYS A 28 -0.22 -0.64 6.50
N LEU A 29 0.64 -1.16 7.37
CA LEU A 29 0.42 -2.42 8.09
C LEU A 29 -0.21 -2.22 9.48
N SER A 30 0.02 -1.07 10.10
CA SER A 30 -0.36 -0.77 11.49
C SER A 30 -1.38 0.36 11.61
N GLY A 31 -1.86 0.91 10.48
CA GLY A 31 -2.90 1.95 10.42
C GLY A 31 -4.28 1.47 10.83
N THR A 32 -5.33 2.18 10.41
CA THR A 32 -6.71 1.72 10.64
C THR A 32 -7.03 0.50 9.75
N GLU A 33 -8.07 -0.27 10.09
CA GLU A 33 -8.46 -1.41 9.23
C GLU A 33 -8.88 -0.98 7.82
N GLU A 34 -9.46 0.22 7.68
CA GLU A 34 -9.81 0.82 6.39
C GLU A 34 -8.53 1.13 5.58
N ASP A 35 -7.56 1.82 6.19
CA ASP A 35 -6.27 2.12 5.53
C ASP A 35 -5.53 0.84 5.08
N LYS A 36 -5.55 -0.19 5.93
CA LYS A 36 -4.94 -1.50 5.62
C LYS A 36 -5.63 -2.15 4.43
N GLN A 37 -6.96 -2.06 4.36
CA GLN A 37 -7.71 -2.65 3.26
C GLN A 37 -7.42 -1.91 1.94
N GLU A 38 -7.49 -0.58 1.94
CA GLU A 38 -7.20 0.22 0.75
C GLU A 38 -5.77 -0.03 0.24
N PHE A 39 -4.78 0.01 1.13
CA PHE A 39 -3.40 -0.28 0.75
C PHE A 39 -3.23 -1.69 0.20
N ARG A 40 -3.86 -2.69 0.83
CA ARG A 40 -3.77 -4.09 0.37
C ARG A 40 -4.32 -4.23 -1.04
N GLU A 41 -5.44 -3.60 -1.35
CA GLU A 41 -6.06 -3.63 -2.68
C GLU A 41 -5.14 -2.97 -3.72
N MET A 42 -4.63 -1.77 -3.42
CA MET A 42 -3.66 -1.07 -4.29
C MET A 42 -2.37 -1.88 -4.50
N LEU A 43 -1.84 -2.50 -3.45
CA LEU A 43 -0.62 -3.31 -3.52
C LEU A 43 -0.82 -4.56 -4.39
N ILE A 44 -1.96 -5.25 -4.24
CA ILE A 44 -2.30 -6.41 -5.06
C ILE A 44 -2.42 -5.99 -6.52
N GLU A 45 -3.18 -4.93 -6.81
CA GLU A 45 -3.36 -4.44 -8.17
C GLU A 45 -2.01 -4.09 -8.82
N TRP A 46 -1.20 -3.27 -8.15
CA TRP A 46 0.12 -2.87 -8.65
C TRP A 46 1.05 -4.07 -8.85
N PHE A 47 1.16 -4.96 -7.86
CA PHE A 47 2.08 -6.10 -7.92
C PHE A 47 1.71 -7.10 -9.03
N TYR A 48 0.42 -7.37 -9.19
CA TYR A 48 -0.06 -8.32 -10.19
C TYR A 48 -0.30 -7.69 -11.58
N SER A 49 -0.18 -6.37 -11.73
CA SER A 49 -0.38 -5.67 -13.03
C SER A 49 0.62 -6.05 -14.13
N GLY A 50 1.78 -6.61 -13.76
CA GLY A 50 2.84 -6.97 -14.70
C GLY A 50 2.75 -8.41 -15.21
N ASN A 51 3.57 -9.29 -14.63
CA ASN A 51 3.85 -10.62 -15.15
C ASN A 51 2.78 -11.68 -14.84
N TRP A 52 1.56 -11.27 -14.51
CA TRP A 52 0.54 -12.17 -13.99
C TRP A 52 -0.75 -12.09 -14.79
N THR A 53 -1.41 -13.23 -14.98
CA THR A 53 -2.76 -13.30 -15.55
C THR A 53 -3.69 -13.85 -14.48
N ARG A 54 -4.72 -13.08 -14.11
CA ARG A 54 -5.78 -13.56 -13.22
C ARG A 54 -6.55 -14.69 -13.92
N ARG A 55 -6.63 -15.85 -13.28
CA ARG A 55 -7.44 -16.99 -13.72
C ARG A 55 -8.53 -17.18 -12.68
N ASP A 56 -9.79 -17.16 -13.12
CA ASP A 56 -10.92 -17.49 -12.26
C ASP A 56 -11.31 -18.94 -12.55
N ASP A 57 -11.23 -19.83 -11.55
CA ASP A 57 -11.66 -21.23 -11.65
C ASP A 57 -13.19 -21.38 -11.64
N ASN A 58 -13.91 -20.49 -12.32
CA ASN A 58 -15.35 -20.61 -12.49
C ASN A 58 -15.64 -21.56 -13.65
N ALA A 59 -15.28 -22.83 -13.44
CA ALA A 59 -15.84 -23.93 -14.20
C ALA A 59 -17.33 -24.02 -13.85
N LYS A 60 -18.17 -23.27 -14.57
CA LYS A 60 -19.57 -23.64 -14.71
C LYS A 60 -19.57 -25.01 -15.37
N ALA A 61 -19.83 -26.04 -14.58
CA ALA A 61 -20.31 -27.31 -15.08
C ALA A 61 -21.61 -27.01 -15.86
N VAL A 62 -21.52 -27.02 -17.18
CA VAL A 62 -22.65 -27.16 -18.10
C VAL A 62 -22.72 -28.63 -18.48
#